data_AF-A0A968JW18-F1
#
_entry.id   AF-A0A968JW18-F1
#
_cell.length_a   1.000
_cell.length_b   1.000
_cell.length_c   1.000
_cell.angle_alpha   90.00
_cell.angle_beta   90.00
_cell.angle_gamma   90.00
#
_symmetry.space_group_name_H-M   'P 1'
#
loop_
_entity.id
_entity.type
_entity.pdbx_description
1 polymer ?
#
loop_
_entity_poly.entity_id
_entity_poly.type
_entity_poly.pdbx_seq_one_letter_code
_entity_poly.pdbx_strand_id
1 'polypeptide(L)' 'MNTNSLSSNTVLSLINDFDDNLWIGTFKGGLSIYEIKNNRFVKPTNILLKSKNIRNFALDSKGRIYISSYGEGIFCI' A
#
# COMPACT_ATOMS: atom_id res chain seq x y z
N MET A 1 -7.00 -15.47 -7.39
CA MET A 1 -6.85 -14.51 -6.27
C MET A 1 -8.20 -13.86 -6.05
N ASN A 2 -8.71 -13.88 -4.82
CA ASN A 2 -9.93 -13.15 -4.49
C ASN A 2 -9.61 -11.64 -4.52
N THR A 3 -10.38 -10.87 -5.28
CA THR A 3 -10.17 -9.41 -5.40
C THR A 3 -10.58 -8.65 -4.14
N ASN A 4 -11.32 -9.31 -3.24
CA ASN A 4 -11.78 -8.76 -1.97
C ASN A 4 -10.90 -9.21 -0.78
N SER A 5 -9.67 -9.65 -1.02
CA SER A 5 -8.74 -10.03 0.03
C SER A 5 -7.32 -9.57 -0.26
N LEU A 6 -6.50 -9.51 0.79
CA LEU A 6 -5.07 -9.29 0.66
C LEU A 6 -4.43 -10.42 -0.16
N SER A 7 -3.42 -10.06 -0.95
CA SER A 7 -2.65 -11.01 -1.77
C SER A 7 -1.59 -11.78 -0.97
N SER A 8 -1.37 -11.41 0.29
CA SER A 8 -0.47 -12.07 1.22
C SER A 8 -1.04 -11.99 2.63
N ASN A 9 -0.76 -13.00 3.46
CA ASN A 9 -1.16 -13.07 4.87
C ASN A 9 -0.14 -12.41 5.81
N THR A 10 1.00 -11.96 5.28
CA THR A 10 2.05 -11.27 6.06
C THR A 10 1.99 -9.78 5.75
N VAL A 11 1.29 -9.05 6.61
CA VAL A 11 1.26 -7.57 6.60
C VAL A 11 2.54 -7.07 7.26
N LEU A 12 3.23 -6.14 6.59
CA LEU A 12 4.47 -5.54 7.08
C LEU A 12 4.25 -4.12 7.61
N SER A 13 3.34 -3.37 6.99
CA SER A 13 3.06 -1.99 7.40
C SER A 13 1.67 -1.54 6.93
N LEU A 14 1.17 -0.51 7.63
CA LEU A 14 -0.14 0.08 7.43
C LEU A 14 -0.02 1.60 7.59
N ILE A 15 -0.74 2.38 6.79
CA ILE A 15 -0.92 3.82 7.01
C ILE A 15 -2.29 4.27 6.50
N ASN A 16 -2.95 5.18 7.21
CA ASN A 16 -4.13 5.87 6.71
C ASN A 16 -3.71 7.15 6.00
N ASP A 17 -4.27 7.39 4.82
CA ASP A 17 -4.16 8.68 4.16
C ASP A 17 -5.27 9.65 4.62
N PHE A 18 -5.28 10.86 4.05
CA PHE A 18 -6.25 11.89 4.40
C PHE A 18 -7.65 11.65 3.84
N ASP A 19 -7.83 10.68 2.95
CA ASP A 19 -9.12 10.34 2.33
C ASP A 19 -9.80 9.12 2.99
N ASP A 20 -9.25 8.62 4.09
CA ASP A 20 -9.63 7.38 4.78
C ASP A 20 -9.37 6.11 3.95
N ASN A 21 -8.32 6.13 3.11
CA ASN A 21 -7.80 4.91 2.53
C ASN A 21 -6.70 4.34 3.41
N LEU A 22 -6.85 3.06 3.76
CA LEU A 22 -5.83 2.30 4.47
C LEU A 22 -4.89 1.66 3.45
N TRP A 23 -3.65 2.12 3.42
CA TRP A 23 -2.58 1.57 2.60
C TRP A 23 -1.92 0.40 3.33
N ILE A 24 -1.78 -0.73 2.64
CA ILE A 24 -1.38 -2.01 3.22
C ILE A 24 -0.19 -2.57 2.45
N GLY A 25 0.96 -2.59 3.12
CA GLY A 25 2.21 -3.14 2.60
C GLY A 25 2.37 -4.58 3.06
N THR A 26 2.65 -5.48 2.12
CA THR A 26 2.76 -6.92 2.43
C THR A 26 4.08 -7.53 1.97
N PHE A 27 4.46 -8.64 2.60
CA PHE A 27 5.58 -9.45 2.15
C PHE A 27 5.18 -10.27 0.92
N LYS A 28 5.84 -10.03 -0.22
CA LYS A 28 5.62 -10.68 -1.52
C LYS A 28 4.21 -10.52 -2.14
N GLY A 29 3.25 -9.92 -1.43
CA GLY A 29 1.90 -9.63 -1.94
C GLY A 29 1.75 -8.23 -2.54
N GLY A 30 2.76 -7.37 -2.40
CA GLY A 30 2.76 -6.00 -2.90
C GLY A 30 1.93 -5.06 -2.03
N LEU A 31 1.34 -4.07 -2.70
CA LEU A 31 0.54 -3.01 -2.11
C LEU A 31 -0.94 -3.27 -2.33
N SER A 32 -1.73 -3.07 -1.29
CA SER A 32 -3.20 -3.07 -1.37
C SER A 32 -3.73 -1.81 -0.70
N ILE A 33 -4.85 -1.30 -1.19
CA ILE A 33 -5.56 -0.18 -0.58
C ILE A 33 -6.91 -0.71 -0.10
N TYR A 34 -7.32 -0.33 1.10
CA TYR A 34 -8.66 -0.60 1.60
C TYR A 34 -9.39 0.71 1.83
N GLU A 35 -10.43 0.97 1.03
CA GLU A 35 -11.29 2.13 1.18
C GLU A 35 -12.25 1.89 2.35
N ILE A 36 -12.00 2.55 3.48
CA ILE A 36 -12.76 2.34 4.72
C ILE A 36 -14.24 2.68 4.51
N LYS A 37 -14.50 3.81 3.85
CA LYS A 37 -15.87 4.31 3.58
C LYS A 37 -16.71 3.33 2.75
N ASN A 38 -16.08 2.62 1.81
CA ASN A 38 -16.75 1.72 0.87
C ASN A 38 -16.58 0.24 1.24
N ASN A 39 -15.89 -0.07 2.35
CA ASN A 39 -15.60 -1.42 2.83
C ASN A 39 -15.09 -2.35 1.72
N ARG A 40 -14.10 -1.90 0.93
CA ARG A 40 -13.60 -2.66 -0.22
C ARG A 40 -12.10 -2.52 -0.42
N PHE A 41 -11.50 -3.59 -0.95
CA PHE A 41 -10.13 -3.55 -1.43
C PHE A 41 -10.07 -2.96 -2.83
N VAL A 42 -9.08 -2.11 -3.03
CA VAL A 42 -8.74 -1.47 -4.30
C VAL A 42 -7.29 -1.81 -4.63
N LYS A 43 -7.06 -2.12 -5.91
CA LYS A 43 -5.69 -2.21 -6.41
C LYS A 43 -5.25 -0.81 -6.82
N PRO A 44 -4.11 -0.34 -6.30
CA PRO A 44 -3.57 0.91 -6.79
C PRO A 44 -3.26 0.79 -8.28
N THR A 45 -3.68 1.79 -9.06
CA THR A 45 -3.41 1.86 -10.50
C THR A 45 -2.26 2.83 -10.72
N ASN A 46 -1.45 2.62 -11.77
CA ASN A 46 -0.34 3.51 -12.15
C ASN A 46 0.82 3.66 -11.15
N ILE A 47 1.01 2.70 -10.24
CA ILE A 47 2.21 2.69 -9.39
C ILE A 47 3.36 1.99 -10.12
N LEU A 48 4.47 2.68 -10.29
CA LEU A 48 5.68 2.17 -10.99
C LEU A 48 6.54 1.22 -10.13
N LEU A 49 6.08 0.84 -8.94
CA LEU A 49 6.74 -0.14 -8.07
C LEU A 49 6.60 -1.54 -8.64
N LYS A 50 7.73 -2.17 -8.99
CA LYS A 50 7.76 -3.57 -9.46
C LYS A 50 7.94 -4.53 -8.28
N SER A 51 8.56 -4.07 -7.20
CA SER A 51 8.79 -4.84 -5.99
C SER A 51 7.48 -5.12 -5.27
N LYS A 52 7.20 -6.40 -5.03
CA LYS A 52 6.04 -6.86 -4.26
C LYS A 52 6.33 -6.95 -2.75
N ASN A 53 7.43 -6.37 -2.29
CA ASN A 53 7.83 -6.42 -0.89
C ASN A 53 7.88 -5.00 -0.34
N ILE A 54 6.72 -4.55 0.14
CA ILE A 54 6.51 -3.19 0.64
C ILE A 54 6.82 -3.18 2.14
N ARG A 55 7.81 -2.40 2.53
CA ARG A 55 8.39 -2.44 3.89
C ARG A 55 7.70 -1.48 4.82
N ASN A 56 7.72 -0.19 4.49
CA ASN A 56 7.16 0.88 5.32
C ASN A 56 6.54 1.98 4.47
N PHE A 57 5.67 2.74 5.12
CA PHE A 57 5.09 3.97 4.60
C PHE A 57 5.49 5.17 5.47
N ALA A 58 5.49 6.35 4.89
CA ALA A 58 5.46 7.61 5.62
C ALA A 58 4.50 8.57 4.93
N LEU A 59 3.73 9.33 5.70
CA LEU A 59 2.82 10.36 5.22
C LEU A 59 3.38 11.72 5.65
N ASP A 60 3.47 12.67 4.74
CA ASP A 60 3.83 14.05 5.09
C ASP A 60 2.60 14.94 5.28
N SER A 61 2.84 16.16 5.77
CA SER A 61 1.78 17.14 6.03
C SER A 61 1.08 17.65 4.77
N LYS A 62 1.60 17.35 3.58
CA LYS A 62 0.98 17.68 2.29
C LYS A 62 0.14 16.53 1.73
N GLY A 63 0.06 15.41 2.44
CA GLY A 63 -0.71 14.24 2.03
C GLY A 63 0.05 13.29 1.11
N ARG A 64 1.36 13.49 0.90
CA ARG A 64 2.16 12.61 0.05
C ARG A 64 2.57 11.36 0.82
N ILE A 65 2.52 10.21 0.16
CA ILE A 65 2.89 8.93 0.74
C ILE A 65 4.22 8.47 0.16
N TYR A 66 5.18 8.27 1.05
CA TYR A 66 6.46 7.66 0.73
C TYR A 66 6.37 6.16 1.00
N ILE A 67 6.71 5.35 0.01
CA ILE A 67 6.66 3.89 0.06
C ILE A 67 8.09 3.38 -0.04
N SER A 68 8.54 2.62 0.94
CA SER A 68 9.81 1.90 0.86
C SER A 68 9.58 0.46 0.40
N SER A 69 10.38 0.00 -0.55
CA SER A 69 10.33 -1.38 -1.05
C SER A 69 11.69 -2.06 -0.97
N TYR A 70 11.66 -3.39 -0.90
CA TYR A 70 12.90 -4.16 -0.99
C TYR A 70 13.46 -4.10 -2.41
N GLY A 71 14.67 -3.54 -2.56
CA GLY A 71 15.43 -3.53 -3.81
C GLY A 71 15.22 -2.32 -4.72
N GLU A 72 14.13 -1.56 -4.59
CA GLU A 72 13.86 -0.37 -5.43
C GLU A 72 13.94 0.96 -4.66
N GLY A 73 14.26 0.92 -3.37
CA GLY A 73 14.41 2.11 -2.54
C GLY A 73 13.07 2.71 -2.12
N ILE A 74 12.98 4.04 -2.18
CA ILE A 74 11.82 4.82 -1.71
C ILE A 74 11.17 5.50 -2.91
N PHE A 75 9.84 5.37 -3.00
CA PHE A 75 9.00 6.00 -4.00
C PHE A 75 8.04 6.98 -3.32
N CYS A 76 7.66 8.07 -3.96
CA CYS A 76 6.68 9.04 -3.46
C CYS A 76 5.47 9.06 -4.40
N ILE A 77 4.27 9.07 -3.82
CA ILE A 77 2.98 9.21 -4.51
C ILE A 77 2.15 10.31 -3.86
#